data_AF-A0A319CSG0-F1
#
_entry.id   AF-A0A319CSG0-F1
#
_cell.length_a   1.000
_cell.length_b   1.000
_cell.length_c   1.000
_cell.angle_alpha   90.00
_cell.angle_beta   90.00
_cell.angle_gamma   90.00
#
_symmetry.space_group_name_H-M   'P 1'
#
loop_
_entity.id
_entity.type
_entity.pdbx_description
1 polymer ?
#
loop_
_entity_poly.entity_id
_entity_poly.type
_entity_poly.pdbx_seq_one_letter_code
_entity_poly.pdbx_strand_id
1 'polypeptide(L)'
;MFAGTQHALHLLSEDDLLQSFYTLADAWDYNEFIQLIGHTNPRLRMLEVGAGTGTTTFRVLKALRSPFGERLYHIYTVYATSAMALVEKANLQRGQSILIHSACGGVGHAAIQVAQMIGAKIYCVMEATNGRGVDVVLNSLPGDLLYASWTCVAEFGVMVEIGIRDFRRKAKLSMELFEANRTFAGLELKGIWRVRPWMVTEVLKRCVDWIEAGVITPDPISNIFPAAHIHEAFRFM
;
A
#
# COMPACT_ATOMS: atom_id res chain seq x y z
N MET A 1 -31.81 6.04 -22.10
CA MET A 1 -31.20 7.36 -22.39
C MET A 1 -30.93 8.00 -21.03
N PHE A 2 -29.69 7.93 -20.53
CA PHE A 2 -29.33 8.31 -19.15
C PHE A 2 -29.17 9.83 -19.01
N ALA A 3 -29.88 10.45 -18.06
CA ALA A 3 -29.94 11.91 -17.88
C ALA A 3 -28.77 12.53 -17.09
N GLY A 4 -27.76 11.74 -16.69
CA GLY A 4 -26.53 12.24 -16.05
C GLY A 4 -26.67 12.81 -14.63
N THR A 5 -27.84 12.71 -14.00
CA THR A 5 -28.14 13.30 -12.70
C THR A 5 -27.76 12.44 -11.49
N GLN A 6 -27.33 11.19 -11.70
CA GLN A 6 -27.04 10.23 -10.63
C GLN A 6 -25.59 9.74 -10.71
N HIS A 7 -24.89 9.77 -9.56
CA HIS A 7 -23.50 9.36 -9.47
C HIS A 7 -23.39 7.84 -9.70
N ALA A 8 -22.52 7.40 -10.62
CA ALA A 8 -22.41 5.99 -11.03
C ALA A 8 -22.25 4.99 -9.87
N LEU A 9 -21.60 5.42 -8.78
CA LEU A 9 -21.43 4.60 -7.58
C LEU A 9 -22.74 4.34 -6.83
N HIS A 10 -23.69 5.28 -6.85
CA HIS A 10 -25.01 5.10 -6.22
C HIS A 10 -25.81 4.04 -6.97
N LEU A 11 -25.78 4.11 -8.30
CA LEU A 11 -26.43 3.14 -9.18
C LEU A 11 -25.82 1.73 -9.06
N LEU A 12 -24.52 1.65 -8.82
CA LEU A 12 -23.83 0.37 -8.58
C LEU A 12 -24.02 -0.14 -7.15
N SER A 13 -24.33 0.72 -6.17
CA SER A 13 -24.49 0.30 -4.76
C SER A 13 -25.92 -0.13 -4.44
N GLU A 14 -26.88 0.16 -5.33
CA GLU A 14 -28.25 -0.36 -5.29
C GLU A 14 -28.29 -1.84 -5.70
N ASP A 15 -29.18 -2.61 -5.09
CA ASP A 15 -29.51 -4.00 -5.45
C ASP A 15 -28.31 -4.95 -5.63
N ASP A 16 -27.26 -4.78 -4.82
CA ASP A 16 -26.05 -5.60 -4.85
C ASP A 16 -25.37 -5.60 -6.25
N LEU A 17 -25.63 -4.59 -7.08
CA LEU A 17 -25.11 -4.48 -8.44
C LEU A 17 -23.58 -4.41 -8.47
N LEU A 18 -22.96 -3.81 -7.47
CA LEU A 18 -21.51 -3.75 -7.34
C LEU A 18 -20.95 -5.15 -7.09
N GLN A 19 -21.58 -5.91 -6.21
CA GLN A 19 -21.23 -7.31 -5.94
C GLN A 19 -21.48 -8.18 -7.16
N SER A 20 -22.57 -7.94 -7.88
CA SER A 20 -22.92 -8.61 -9.14
C SER A 20 -21.93 -8.27 -10.26
N PHE A 21 -21.46 -7.02 -10.33
CA PHE A 21 -20.43 -6.57 -11.26
C PHE A 21 -19.06 -7.17 -10.92
N TYR A 22 -18.69 -7.25 -9.64
CA TYR A 22 -17.49 -7.99 -9.21
C TYR A 22 -17.62 -9.48 -9.53
N THR A 23 -18.82 -10.06 -9.40
CA THR A 23 -19.09 -11.46 -9.75
C THR A 23 -19.00 -11.70 -11.25
N LEU A 24 -19.47 -10.74 -12.07
CA LEU A 24 -19.37 -10.79 -13.53
C LEU A 24 -17.91 -10.62 -14.00
N ALA A 25 -17.17 -9.68 -13.40
CA ALA A 25 -15.74 -9.50 -13.63
C ALA A 25 -14.94 -10.74 -13.17
N ASP A 26 -15.40 -11.43 -12.12
CA ASP A 26 -14.86 -12.71 -11.68
C ASP A 26 -15.22 -13.88 -12.61
N ALA A 27 -16.32 -13.78 -13.35
CA ALA A 27 -16.80 -14.79 -14.29
C ALA A 27 -16.12 -14.72 -15.68
N TRP A 28 -15.41 -13.63 -15.99
CA TRP A 28 -14.60 -13.56 -17.21
C TRP A 28 -13.28 -14.28 -17.02
N ASP A 29 -13.03 -15.28 -17.85
CA ASP A 29 -11.74 -15.97 -17.92
C ASP A 29 -10.76 -15.17 -18.79
N TYR A 30 -9.93 -14.36 -18.15
CA TYR A 30 -8.85 -13.60 -18.79
C TYR A 30 -7.50 -14.35 -18.76
N ASN A 31 -7.48 -15.62 -18.35
CA ASN A 31 -6.25 -16.38 -18.12
C ASN A 31 -5.40 -16.52 -19.39
N GLU A 32 -6.03 -16.86 -20.52
CA GLU A 32 -5.35 -17.05 -21.80
C GLU A 32 -4.76 -15.73 -22.34
N PHE A 33 -5.51 -14.62 -22.19
CA PHE A 33 -5.05 -13.28 -22.55
C PHE A 33 -3.85 -12.83 -21.69
N ILE A 34 -3.91 -13.08 -20.38
CA ILE A 34 -2.82 -12.73 -19.46
C ILE A 34 -1.58 -13.60 -19.71
N GLN A 35 -1.74 -14.89 -20.03
CA GLN A 35 -0.63 -15.76 -20.45
C GLN A 35 0.06 -15.25 -21.71
N LEU A 36 -0.71 -14.84 -22.72
CA LEU A 36 -0.19 -14.25 -23.94
C LEU A 36 0.64 -13.00 -23.66
N ILE A 37 0.22 -12.15 -22.71
CA ILE A 37 1.01 -10.98 -22.28
C ILE A 37 2.33 -11.43 -21.64
N GLY A 38 2.30 -12.45 -20.78
CA GLY A 38 3.50 -13.02 -20.17
C GLY A 38 4.50 -13.60 -21.19
N HIS A 39 4.00 -14.28 -22.21
CA HIS A 39 4.83 -14.84 -23.29
C HIS A 39 5.41 -13.77 -24.23
N THR A 40 4.64 -12.73 -24.52
CA THR A 40 5.08 -11.64 -25.41
C THR A 40 6.05 -10.67 -24.74
N ASN A 41 6.08 -10.64 -23.41
CA ASN A 41 7.04 -9.83 -22.65
C ASN A 41 7.63 -10.62 -21.45
N PRO A 42 8.71 -11.39 -21.64
CA PRO A 42 9.38 -12.13 -20.56
C PRO A 42 9.96 -11.23 -19.46
N ARG A 43 10.06 -9.91 -19.70
CA ARG A 43 10.49 -8.90 -18.74
C ARG A 43 9.30 -8.13 -18.13
N LEU A 44 8.08 -8.67 -18.23
CA LEU A 44 6.87 -8.04 -17.72
C LEU A 44 7.05 -7.66 -16.24
N ARG A 45 6.86 -6.38 -15.93
CA ARG A 45 6.93 -5.87 -14.56
C ARG A 45 5.52 -5.61 -14.08
N MET A 46 5.16 -6.21 -12.94
CA MET A 46 3.83 -6.11 -12.39
C MET A 46 3.82 -5.19 -11.19
N LEU A 47 2.87 -4.26 -11.22
CA LEU A 47 2.68 -3.30 -10.16
C LEU A 47 1.25 -3.42 -9.68
N GLU A 48 1.09 -3.90 -8.45
CA GLU A 48 -0.23 -3.98 -7.84
C GLU A 48 -0.63 -2.61 -7.34
N VAL A 49 -1.78 -2.14 -7.80
CA VAL A 49 -2.38 -0.86 -7.40
C VAL A 49 -3.66 -1.17 -6.66
N GLY A 50 -3.57 -1.31 -5.35
CA GLY A 50 -4.74 -1.59 -4.52
C GLY A 50 -4.39 -1.85 -3.06
N ALA A 51 -5.37 -1.60 -2.19
CA ALA A 51 -5.33 -1.89 -0.75
C ALA A 51 -6.21 -3.11 -0.39
N GLY A 52 -6.37 -4.06 -1.33
CA GLY A 52 -7.25 -5.23 -1.20
C GLY A 52 -6.55 -6.47 -0.61
N THR A 53 -7.26 -7.60 -0.54
CA THR A 53 -6.75 -8.92 -0.11
C THR A 53 -5.93 -9.63 -1.20
N GLY A 54 -5.57 -8.95 -2.28
CA GLY A 54 -4.79 -9.53 -3.38
C GLY A 54 -5.55 -10.55 -4.25
N THR A 55 -6.87 -10.69 -4.16
CA THR A 55 -7.63 -11.78 -4.83
C THR A 55 -7.57 -11.72 -6.35
N THR A 56 -7.73 -10.54 -6.94
CA THR A 56 -7.61 -10.31 -8.39
C THR A 56 -6.17 -10.47 -8.84
N THR A 57 -5.25 -9.86 -8.10
CA THR A 57 -3.81 -9.96 -8.30
C THR A 57 -3.34 -11.42 -8.29
N PHE A 58 -3.85 -12.24 -7.37
CA PHE A 58 -3.56 -13.67 -7.29
C PHE A 58 -3.98 -14.42 -8.55
N ARG A 59 -5.16 -14.14 -9.10
CA ARG A 59 -5.61 -14.76 -10.37
C ARG A 59 -4.74 -14.35 -11.55
N VAL A 60 -4.34 -13.08 -11.63
CA VAL A 60 -3.41 -12.58 -12.65
C VAL A 60 -2.02 -13.20 -12.48
N LEU A 61 -1.49 -13.33 -11.26
CA LEU A 61 -0.20 -13.98 -10.98
C LEU A 61 -0.23 -15.49 -11.27
N LYS A 62 -1.39 -16.14 -11.11
CA LYS A 62 -1.59 -17.55 -11.50
C LYS A 62 -1.58 -17.70 -13.02
N ALA A 63 -2.22 -16.77 -13.71
CA ALA A 63 -2.23 -16.72 -15.17
C ALA A 63 -0.84 -16.39 -15.74
N LEU A 64 -0.03 -15.58 -15.07
CA LEU A 64 1.35 -15.31 -15.46
C LEU A 64 2.32 -16.41 -14.99
N ARG A 65 1.98 -17.66 -15.27
CA ARG A 65 2.87 -18.82 -15.11
C ARG A 65 2.90 -19.65 -16.38
N SER A 66 4.08 -20.15 -16.73
CA SER A 66 4.22 -21.11 -17.82
C SER A 66 3.53 -22.43 -17.46
N PRO A 67 3.25 -23.31 -18.43
CA PRO A 67 2.77 -24.67 -18.19
C PRO A 67 3.66 -25.50 -17.26
N PHE A 68 4.94 -25.10 -17.11
CA PHE A 68 5.93 -25.74 -16.24
C PHE A 68 6.06 -25.07 -14.86
N GLY A 69 5.22 -24.06 -14.58
CA GLY A 69 5.13 -23.39 -13.27
C GLY A 69 6.04 -22.16 -13.10
N GLU A 70 6.83 -21.81 -14.10
CA GLU A 70 7.74 -20.67 -14.07
C GLU A 70 6.95 -19.35 -14.14
N ARG A 71 7.39 -18.32 -13.41
CA ARG A 71 6.75 -17.00 -13.46
C ARG A 71 7.02 -16.29 -14.78
N LEU A 72 5.98 -15.69 -15.37
CA LEU A 72 6.06 -14.85 -16.58
C LEU A 72 6.12 -13.35 -16.23
N TYR A 73 6.48 -13.02 -14.99
CA TYR A 73 6.69 -11.65 -14.53
C TYR A 73 7.97 -11.55 -13.70
N HIS A 74 8.64 -10.42 -13.81
CA HIS A 74 9.95 -10.18 -13.25
C HIS A 74 9.89 -9.70 -11.79
N ILE A 75 8.95 -8.80 -11.44
CA ILE A 75 8.86 -8.09 -10.15
C ILE A 75 7.39 -7.86 -9.74
N TYR A 76 7.09 -7.93 -8.44
CA TYR A 76 5.82 -7.62 -7.76
C TYR A 76 6.11 -6.72 -6.54
N THR A 77 5.34 -5.65 -6.30
CA THR A 77 5.83 -4.53 -5.45
C THR A 77 4.72 -3.79 -4.69
N VAL A 78 4.84 -3.74 -3.35
CA VAL A 78 3.98 -3.03 -2.37
C VAL A 78 4.40 -1.56 -2.10
N TYR A 79 5.27 -1.02 -2.94
CA TYR A 79 5.97 0.25 -2.68
C TYR A 79 5.15 1.49 -2.97
N ALA A 80 4.05 1.37 -3.74
CA ALA A 80 3.18 2.50 -4.04
C ALA A 80 2.66 3.19 -2.77
N THR A 81 2.22 2.39 -1.80
CA THR A 81 1.74 2.89 -0.50
C THR A 81 2.87 3.56 0.27
N SER A 82 4.03 2.92 0.38
CA SER A 82 5.17 3.46 1.11
C SER A 82 5.71 4.74 0.46
N ALA A 83 5.80 4.79 -0.86
CA ALA A 83 6.24 5.97 -1.59
C ALA A 83 5.22 7.12 -1.51
N MET A 84 3.93 6.84 -1.68
CA MET A 84 2.88 7.84 -1.50
C MET A 84 2.83 8.34 -0.04
N ALA A 85 3.08 7.48 0.94
CA ALA A 85 3.14 7.86 2.35
C ALA A 85 4.36 8.75 2.63
N LEU A 86 5.55 8.29 2.29
CA LEU A 86 6.79 8.92 2.72
C LEU A 86 7.17 10.12 1.83
N VAL A 87 6.98 10.03 0.52
CA VAL A 87 7.38 11.09 -0.42
C VAL A 87 6.27 12.14 -0.56
N GLU A 88 5.02 11.72 -0.73
CA GLU A 88 3.95 12.65 -1.10
C GLU A 88 3.15 13.16 0.10
N LYS A 89 2.88 12.31 1.10
CA LYS A 89 2.11 12.71 2.29
C LYS A 89 2.97 13.28 3.40
N ALA A 90 4.09 12.62 3.71
CA ALA A 90 5.00 13.07 4.77
C ALA A 90 6.03 14.07 4.27
N ASN A 91 6.33 14.07 2.96
CA ASN A 91 7.45 14.82 2.38
C ASN A 91 8.75 14.58 3.18
N LEU A 92 9.05 13.31 3.47
CA LEU A 92 10.21 12.89 4.26
C LEU A 92 11.50 13.37 3.60
N GLN A 93 12.32 14.05 4.37
CA GLN A 93 13.60 14.63 3.93
C GLN A 93 14.78 13.84 4.47
N ARG A 94 15.92 13.97 3.78
CA ARG A 94 17.20 13.43 4.25
C ARG A 94 17.52 13.95 5.66
N GLY A 95 17.96 13.04 6.52
CA GLY A 95 18.35 13.36 7.90
C GLY A 95 17.18 13.42 8.90
N GLN A 96 15.94 13.49 8.43
CA GLN A 96 14.77 13.36 9.29
C GLN A 96 14.65 11.94 9.84
N SER A 97 14.01 11.85 11.00
CA SER A 97 13.76 10.61 11.73
C SER A 97 12.37 10.05 11.41
N ILE A 98 12.27 8.73 11.34
CA ILE A 98 11.02 8.03 11.05
C ILE A 98 10.81 6.82 11.97
N LEU A 99 9.57 6.63 12.42
CA LEU A 99 9.07 5.41 13.05
C LEU A 99 8.17 4.67 12.05
N ILE A 100 8.46 3.39 11.81
CA ILE A 100 7.71 2.54 10.87
C ILE A 100 7.07 1.39 11.66
N HIS A 101 5.74 1.39 11.78
CA HIS A 101 5.03 0.27 12.37
C HIS A 101 4.89 -0.90 11.40
N SER A 102 4.72 -2.11 11.96
CA SER A 102 4.62 -3.36 11.19
C SER A 102 5.78 -3.52 10.19
N ALA A 103 6.99 -3.15 10.60
CA ALA A 103 8.20 -3.15 9.78
C ALA A 103 8.41 -4.49 9.06
N CYS A 104 8.12 -5.63 9.69
CA CYS A 104 8.25 -6.97 9.12
C CYS A 104 7.19 -7.34 8.05
N GLY A 105 6.21 -6.47 7.80
CA GLY A 105 5.20 -6.67 6.74
C GLY A 105 5.65 -6.07 5.40
N GLY A 106 4.94 -6.40 4.32
CA GLY A 106 5.33 -5.96 2.97
C GLY A 106 5.42 -4.44 2.80
N VAL A 107 4.49 -3.67 3.37
CA VAL A 107 4.54 -2.19 3.36
C VAL A 107 5.67 -1.66 4.26
N GLY A 108 5.91 -2.33 5.39
CA GLY A 108 6.95 -1.98 6.35
C GLY A 108 8.35 -2.10 5.74
N HIS A 109 8.66 -3.24 5.11
CA HIS A 109 9.94 -3.42 4.42
C HIS A 109 10.11 -2.42 3.27
N ALA A 110 9.07 -2.23 2.45
CA ALA A 110 9.11 -1.23 1.39
C ALA A 110 9.36 0.19 1.94
N ALA A 111 8.74 0.54 3.08
CA ALA A 111 8.95 1.83 3.74
C ALA A 111 10.38 1.97 4.29
N ILE A 112 10.97 0.90 4.83
CA ILE A 112 12.38 0.90 5.27
C ILE A 112 13.30 1.21 4.08
N GLN A 113 13.12 0.53 2.95
CA GLN A 113 13.95 0.76 1.77
C GLN A 113 13.78 2.18 1.21
N VAL A 114 12.55 2.70 1.13
CA VAL A 114 12.28 4.08 0.69
C VAL A 114 12.90 5.10 1.66
N ALA A 115 12.78 4.90 2.97
CA ALA A 115 13.38 5.76 3.98
C ALA A 115 14.92 5.76 3.91
N GLN A 116 15.53 4.59 3.72
CA GLN A 116 16.98 4.45 3.53
C GLN A 116 17.45 5.14 2.25
N MET A 117 16.73 4.96 1.14
CA MET A 117 16.99 5.66 -0.12
C MET A 117 16.98 7.19 0.05
N ILE A 118 16.03 7.73 0.82
CA ILE A 118 15.94 9.17 1.12
C ILE A 118 17.08 9.62 2.05
N GLY A 119 17.66 8.71 2.83
CA GLY A 119 18.67 9.00 3.85
C GLY A 119 18.06 9.47 5.17
N ALA A 120 16.88 8.94 5.51
CA ALA A 120 16.22 9.14 6.81
C ALA A 120 16.77 8.20 7.88
N LYS A 121 16.60 8.57 9.15
CA LYS A 121 17.01 7.79 10.33
C LYS A 121 15.83 6.99 10.86
N ILE A 122 15.92 5.67 10.84
CA ILE A 122 14.82 4.78 11.25
C ILE A 122 14.96 4.45 12.74
N TYR A 123 13.88 4.62 13.50
CA TYR A 123 13.80 4.33 14.93
C TYR A 123 12.67 3.35 15.23
N CYS A 124 12.81 2.59 16.33
CA CYS A 124 11.81 1.62 16.79
C CYS A 124 11.12 2.04 18.11
N VAL A 125 11.71 2.96 18.89
CA VAL A 125 11.23 3.33 20.22
C VAL A 125 11.49 4.81 20.52
N MET A 126 10.62 5.42 21.34
CA MET A 126 10.69 6.82 21.77
C MET A 126 11.96 7.15 22.57
N GLU A 127 12.46 6.19 23.34
CA GLU A 127 13.70 6.33 24.12
C GLU A 127 14.91 6.61 23.20
N ALA A 128 14.92 6.04 22.00
CA ALA A 128 15.99 6.26 21.03
C ALA A 128 16.04 7.69 20.49
N THR A 129 15.02 8.52 20.78
CA THR A 129 14.97 9.94 20.45
C THR A 129 15.01 10.84 21.70
N ASN A 130 15.43 10.31 22.86
CA ASN A 130 15.46 11.01 24.15
C ASN A 130 14.13 11.69 24.49
N GLY A 131 13.00 11.05 24.15
CA GLY A 131 11.66 11.59 24.39
C GLY A 131 11.20 12.67 23.41
N ARG A 132 12.03 13.06 22.43
CA ARG A 132 11.66 14.08 21.42
C ARG A 132 10.55 13.60 20.48
N GLY A 133 10.51 12.30 20.18
CA GLY A 133 9.72 11.75 19.08
C GLY A 133 10.48 11.74 17.75
N VAL A 134 9.76 11.40 16.69
CA VAL A 134 10.25 11.30 15.32
C VAL A 134 9.53 12.29 14.41
N ASP A 135 10.20 12.71 13.34
CA ASP A 135 9.65 13.70 12.42
C ASP A 135 8.53 13.11 11.57
N VAL A 136 8.59 11.80 11.27
CA VAL A 136 7.54 11.07 10.55
C VAL A 136 7.15 9.79 11.29
N VAL A 137 5.86 9.50 11.41
CA VAL A 137 5.35 8.19 11.83
C VAL A 137 4.53 7.58 10.71
N LEU A 138 4.90 6.38 10.24
CA LEU A 138 4.07 5.56 9.38
C LEU A 138 3.28 4.57 10.23
N ASN A 139 1.99 4.85 10.46
CA ASN A 139 1.13 4.07 11.34
C ASN A 139 0.15 3.16 10.58
N SER A 140 -0.02 1.96 11.10
CA SER A 140 -1.03 0.97 10.68
C SER A 140 -1.76 0.32 11.87
N LEU A 141 -1.37 0.69 13.10
CA LEU A 141 -1.86 0.07 14.33
C LEU A 141 -3.13 0.79 14.81
N PRO A 142 -4.20 0.06 15.18
CA PRO A 142 -5.45 0.67 15.56
C PRO A 142 -5.61 0.95 17.06
N GLY A 143 -6.62 1.75 17.42
CA GLY A 143 -7.04 1.95 18.82
C GLY A 143 -5.98 2.65 19.68
N ASP A 144 -5.73 2.13 20.88
CA ASP A 144 -4.77 2.73 21.83
C ASP A 144 -3.36 2.87 21.25
N LEU A 145 -2.99 1.95 20.36
CA LEU A 145 -1.70 2.00 19.66
C LEU A 145 -1.64 3.16 18.67
N LEU A 146 -2.75 3.53 18.01
CA LEU A 146 -2.79 4.74 17.17
C LEU A 146 -2.50 5.99 18.01
N TYR A 147 -3.13 6.10 19.18
CA TYR A 147 -2.93 7.26 20.06
C TYR A 147 -1.51 7.31 20.63
N ALA A 148 -0.95 6.15 21.01
CA ALA A 148 0.45 6.06 21.42
C ALA A 148 1.42 6.41 20.26
N SER A 149 1.13 5.99 19.04
CA SER A 149 1.91 6.40 17.87
C SER A 149 1.82 7.91 17.63
N TRP A 150 0.66 8.53 17.93
CA TRP A 150 0.45 9.96 17.71
C TRP A 150 1.24 10.82 18.70
N THR A 151 1.47 10.34 19.92
CA THR A 151 2.37 10.98 20.88
C THR A 151 3.85 10.85 20.50
N CYS A 152 4.20 9.88 19.66
CA CYS A 152 5.57 9.71 19.14
C CYS A 152 5.95 10.74 18.06
N VAL A 153 5.00 11.53 17.55
CA VAL A 153 5.29 12.55 16.54
C VAL A 153 5.95 13.76 17.20
N ALA A 154 7.12 14.15 16.71
CA ALA A 154 7.82 15.35 17.16
C ALA A 154 7.04 16.62 16.80
N GLU A 155 7.38 17.75 17.42
CA GLU A 155 6.89 19.07 17.00
C GLU A 155 7.19 19.29 15.50
N PHE A 156 6.24 19.87 14.76
CA PHE A 156 6.24 19.98 13.28
C PHE A 156 6.23 18.65 12.50
N GLY A 157 6.14 17.52 13.18
CA GLY A 157 6.16 16.20 12.56
C GLY A 157 4.84 15.81 11.88
N VAL A 158 4.91 14.72 11.10
CA VAL A 158 3.78 14.19 10.34
C VAL A 158 3.52 12.74 10.73
N MET A 159 2.28 12.42 11.09
CA MET A 159 1.81 11.02 11.06
C MET A 159 1.10 10.74 9.75
N VAL A 160 1.50 9.67 9.07
CA VAL A 160 0.76 9.10 7.94
C VAL A 160 0.07 7.81 8.40
N GLU A 161 -1.25 7.85 8.46
CA GLU A 161 -2.10 6.73 8.84
C GLU A 161 -2.55 5.95 7.59
N ILE A 162 -2.12 4.69 7.48
CA ILE A 162 -2.51 3.78 6.39
C ILE A 162 -3.57 2.76 6.82
N GLY A 163 -3.84 2.64 8.12
CA GLY A 163 -4.86 1.78 8.69
C GLY A 163 -6.27 2.33 8.51
N ILE A 164 -7.18 1.51 7.98
CA ILE A 164 -8.57 1.94 7.71
C ILE A 164 -9.53 1.69 8.89
N ARG A 165 -9.09 0.97 9.92
CA ARG A 165 -9.96 0.52 11.03
C ARG A 165 -10.50 1.72 11.82
N ASP A 166 -9.64 2.64 12.22
CA ASP A 166 -10.02 3.79 13.03
C ASP A 166 -10.79 4.85 12.24
N PHE A 167 -10.50 5.02 10.95
CA PHE A 167 -11.33 5.84 10.06
C PHE A 167 -12.77 5.34 10.00
N ARG A 168 -12.98 4.03 9.84
CA ARG A 168 -14.33 3.44 9.80
C ARG A 168 -15.06 3.55 11.14
N ARG A 169 -14.32 3.49 12.24
CA ARG A 169 -14.85 3.61 13.60
C ARG A 169 -15.05 5.06 14.05
N LYS A 170 -14.69 6.04 13.22
CA LYS A 170 -14.75 7.47 13.55
C LYS A 170 -14.01 7.79 14.86
N ALA A 171 -12.79 7.24 14.98
CA ALA A 171 -11.90 7.54 16.09
C ALA A 171 -11.69 9.07 16.20
N LYS A 172 -11.41 9.55 17.42
CA LYS A 172 -11.27 10.96 17.73
C LYS A 172 -9.84 11.26 18.14
N LEU A 173 -9.23 12.26 17.54
CA LEU A 173 -7.90 12.74 17.94
C LEU A 173 -8.05 13.89 18.95
N SER A 174 -7.17 13.93 19.94
CA SER A 174 -7.04 15.10 20.83
C SER A 174 -6.49 16.28 20.04
N MET A 175 -7.14 17.44 20.17
CA MET A 175 -6.70 18.68 19.52
C MET A 175 -5.41 19.25 20.11
N GLU A 176 -5.10 18.92 21.37
CA GLU A 176 -3.91 19.37 22.10
C GLU A 176 -2.61 19.10 21.33
N LEU A 177 -2.49 17.91 20.71
CA LEU A 177 -1.26 17.53 20.02
C LEU A 177 -1.01 18.33 18.75
N PHE A 178 -2.03 19.00 18.20
CA PHE A 178 -1.87 19.88 17.03
C PHE A 178 -1.27 21.25 17.38
N GLU A 179 -1.27 21.66 18.65
CA GLU A 179 -0.64 22.93 19.08
C GLU A 179 0.87 22.96 18.78
N ALA A 180 1.50 21.80 18.75
CA ALA A 180 2.90 21.59 18.37
C ALA A 180 3.12 21.54 16.84
N ASN A 181 2.24 22.16 16.06
CA ASN A 181 2.28 22.19 14.59
C ASN A 181 2.37 20.82 13.91
N ARG A 182 1.80 19.78 14.54
CA ARG A 182 1.80 18.42 13.99
C ARG A 182 0.77 18.27 12.88
N THR A 183 1.09 17.45 11.88
CA THR A 183 0.17 17.07 10.81
C THR A 183 -0.27 15.62 10.96
N PHE A 184 -1.58 15.38 10.87
CA PHE A 184 -2.14 14.04 10.73
C PHE A 184 -2.66 13.85 9.30
N ALA A 185 -2.10 12.89 8.57
CA ALA A 185 -2.43 12.63 7.19
C ALA A 185 -2.99 11.20 7.03
N GLY A 186 -4.28 11.10 6.67
CA GLY A 186 -4.84 9.84 6.23
C GLY A 186 -4.42 9.48 4.81
N LEU A 187 -4.01 8.22 4.61
CA LEU A 187 -3.67 7.67 3.31
C LEU A 187 -4.54 6.44 3.00
N GLU A 188 -5.55 6.64 2.15
CA GLU A 188 -6.38 5.56 1.60
C GLU A 188 -6.16 5.51 0.08
N LEU A 189 -5.29 4.59 -0.36
CA LEU A 189 -4.80 4.56 -1.73
C LEU A 189 -5.92 4.27 -2.76
N LYS A 190 -6.95 3.49 -2.39
CA LYS A 190 -8.08 3.17 -3.28
C LYS A 190 -8.90 4.42 -3.60
N GLY A 191 -9.10 5.27 -2.60
CA GLY A 191 -9.78 6.56 -2.69
C GLY A 191 -9.01 7.53 -3.56
N ILE A 192 -7.68 7.60 -3.41
CA ILE A 192 -6.82 8.41 -4.29
C ILE A 192 -6.91 7.89 -5.72
N TRP A 193 -6.79 6.58 -5.95
CA TRP A 193 -6.88 6.01 -7.30
C TRP A 193 -8.21 6.32 -7.99
N ARG A 194 -9.34 6.31 -7.26
CA ARG A 194 -10.66 6.61 -7.80
C ARG A 194 -10.84 8.08 -8.22
N VAL A 195 -10.22 9.02 -7.50
CA VAL A 195 -10.48 10.46 -7.67
C VAL A 195 -9.32 11.19 -8.36
N ARG A 196 -8.09 10.74 -8.11
CA ARG A 196 -6.83 11.31 -8.60
C ARG A 196 -5.85 10.23 -9.06
N PRO A 197 -6.21 9.41 -10.07
CA PRO A 197 -5.39 8.28 -10.51
C PRO A 197 -3.98 8.70 -10.97
N TRP A 198 -3.82 9.91 -11.51
CA TRP A 198 -2.52 10.41 -11.97
C TRP A 198 -1.48 10.46 -10.85
N MET A 199 -1.87 10.78 -9.61
CA MET A 199 -0.96 10.83 -8.46
C MET A 199 -0.39 9.44 -8.16
N VAL A 200 -1.26 8.43 -8.23
CA VAL A 200 -0.86 7.04 -8.04
C VAL A 200 0.07 6.64 -9.17
N THR A 201 -0.35 6.82 -10.43
CA THR A 201 0.45 6.48 -11.62
C THR A 201 1.85 7.13 -11.61
N GLU A 202 1.97 8.38 -11.15
CA GLU A 202 3.25 9.06 -11.06
C GLU A 202 4.16 8.43 -10.00
N VAL A 203 3.64 8.16 -8.80
CA VAL A 203 4.40 7.46 -7.75
C VAL A 203 4.81 6.07 -8.20
N LEU A 204 3.90 5.35 -8.85
CA LEU A 204 4.16 4.04 -9.43
C LEU A 204 5.32 4.06 -10.43
N LYS A 205 5.35 5.06 -11.31
CA LYS A 205 6.45 5.27 -12.25
C LYS A 205 7.77 5.51 -11.52
N ARG A 206 7.78 6.34 -10.48
CA ARG A 206 8.99 6.57 -9.67
C ARG A 206 9.48 5.31 -8.97
N CYS A 207 8.59 4.50 -8.41
CA CYS A 207 8.94 3.21 -7.82
C CYS A 207 9.61 2.28 -8.84
N VAL A 208 9.07 2.24 -10.05
CA VAL A 208 9.64 1.51 -11.18
C VAL A 208 11.05 2.02 -11.50
N ASP A 209 11.23 3.33 -11.60
CA ASP A 209 12.52 3.94 -11.91
C ASP A 209 13.56 3.63 -10.82
N TRP A 210 13.19 3.66 -9.53
CA TRP A 210 14.08 3.31 -8.40
C TRP A 210 14.52 1.86 -8.41
N ILE A 211 13.62 0.95 -8.80
CA ILE A 211 13.91 -0.48 -8.92
C ILE A 211 14.84 -0.73 -10.12
N GLU A 212 14.59 -0.11 -11.27
CA GLU A 212 15.46 -0.24 -12.45
C GLU A 212 16.86 0.33 -12.20
N ALA A 213 16.95 1.41 -11.44
CA ALA A 213 18.22 2.00 -11.02
C ALA A 213 18.96 1.17 -9.94
N GLY A 214 18.34 0.11 -9.39
CA GLY A 214 18.90 -0.70 -8.32
C GLY A 214 19.01 0.01 -6.97
N VAL A 215 18.34 1.15 -6.81
CA VAL A 215 18.32 1.93 -5.56
C VAL A 215 17.42 1.27 -4.53
N ILE A 216 16.39 0.56 -5.00
CA ILE A 216 15.48 -0.26 -4.20
C ILE A 216 15.51 -1.69 -4.74
N THR A 217 15.59 -2.67 -3.84
CA THR A 217 15.61 -4.09 -4.21
C THR A 217 14.37 -4.79 -3.66
N PRO A 218 13.44 -5.27 -4.52
CA PRO A 218 12.26 -5.99 -4.05
C PRO A 218 12.64 -7.20 -3.18
N ASP A 219 11.93 -7.38 -2.07
CA ASP A 219 12.18 -8.53 -1.19
C ASP A 219 11.90 -9.84 -1.91
N PRO A 220 12.67 -10.90 -1.61
CA PRO A 220 12.38 -12.23 -2.12
C PRO A 220 11.05 -12.73 -1.55
N ILE A 221 10.31 -13.50 -2.36
CA ILE A 221 9.12 -14.21 -1.90
C ILE A 221 9.57 -15.24 -0.86
N SER A 222 9.14 -15.06 0.39
CA SER A 222 9.58 -15.90 1.51
C SER A 222 8.90 -17.27 1.52
N ASN A 223 7.62 -17.34 1.13
CA ASN A 223 6.83 -18.57 1.15
C ASN A 223 5.97 -18.67 -0.10
N ILE A 224 5.94 -19.87 -0.70
CA ILE A 224 5.11 -20.17 -1.87
C ILE A 224 4.22 -21.34 -1.48
N PHE A 225 2.91 -21.10 -1.50
CA PHE A 225 1.90 -22.13 -1.23
C PHE A 225 1.26 -22.58 -2.56
N PRO A 226 1.10 -23.89 -2.80
CA PRO A 226 0.25 -24.37 -3.89
C PRO A 226 -1.17 -23.84 -3.73
N ALA A 227 -1.87 -23.56 -4.84
CA ALA A 227 -3.22 -23.01 -4.81
C ALA A 227 -4.22 -23.89 -4.01
N ALA A 228 -4.00 -25.20 -3.99
CA ALA A 228 -4.80 -26.15 -3.20
C ALA A 228 -4.71 -25.89 -1.69
N HIS A 229 -3.63 -25.25 -1.21
CA HIS A 229 -3.34 -25.01 0.20
C HIS A 229 -3.58 -23.55 0.60
N ILE A 230 -4.53 -22.88 -0.05
CA ILE A 230 -4.82 -21.46 0.22
C ILE A 230 -5.14 -21.19 1.70
N HIS A 231 -5.76 -22.16 2.39
CA HIS A 231 -6.06 -22.08 3.81
C HIS A 231 -4.80 -22.07 4.70
N GLU A 232 -3.73 -22.75 4.30
CA GLU A 232 -2.43 -22.71 4.99
C GLU A 232 -1.79 -21.33 4.80
N ALA A 233 -1.88 -20.77 3.59
CA ALA A 233 -1.41 -19.42 3.30
C ALA A 233 -2.12 -18.36 4.15
N PHE A 234 -3.44 -18.45 4.30
CA PHE A 234 -4.22 -17.54 5.16
C PHE A 234 -3.94 -17.73 6.65
N ARG A 235 -3.59 -18.93 7.11
CA ARG A 235 -3.20 -19.16 8.52
C ARG A 235 -1.79 -18.69 8.83
N PHE A 236 -0.92 -18.67 7.82
CA PHE A 236 0.45 -18.18 7.95
C PHE A 236 0.52 -16.65 8.06
N MET A 237 -0.46 -15.94 7.50
CA MET A 237 -0.57 -14.47 7.48
C MET A 237 -1.27 -13.91 8.73
#